data_AF-A0A6C0L8E6-F1
#
_entry.id   AF-A0A6C0L8E6-F1
#
_cell.length_a   1.000
_cell.length_b   1.000
_cell.length_c   1.000
_cell.angle_alpha   90.00
_cell.angle_beta   90.00
_cell.angle_gamma   90.00
#
_symmetry.space_group_name_H-M   'P 1'
#
loop_
_entity.id
_entity.type
_entity.pdbx_description
1 polymer ?
#
loop_
_entity_poly.entity_id
_entity_poly.type
_entity_poly.pdbx_seq_one_letter_code
_entity_poly.pdbx_strand_id
1 'polypeptide(L)'
;MPKPMPKLIAKPMTNKVDKMKSAKRGNNLYTYHTFANVEFSGVLDKYQVFDYTQHDDATTAFVSNIYDYHLFIRYGDKVYMDVKCVGDIVISFAELQKNKYWKHYYDLSLMLTNNKSFVMEDLQFNSSIHDPYIYQEKRYWACNTSYIDGTYEYINGQYDFKTKKVVDNEFNCYYKINPYDLENMKYASQKDLIIFKNIYNTRYEVRSRTFNKKSIHYYNFVFDYYVNLLEKELEELSIFFEDKKNVLNLATFNDKEGMNSDILMIIYNHLVSVDENKKYNNIMSELGNCNQLESIALIMAA
;
A
#
# COMPACT_ATOMS: atom_id res chain seq x y z
N MET A 1 -44.48 -20.94 -45.09
CA MET A 1 -43.67 -21.42 -43.95
C MET A 1 -42.28 -20.80 -44.05
N PRO A 2 -41.77 -20.07 -43.05
CA PRO A 2 -40.44 -19.46 -43.12
C PRO A 2 -39.36 -20.51 -42.88
N LYS A 3 -38.25 -20.42 -43.63
CA LYS A 3 -37.05 -21.26 -43.44
C LYS A 3 -36.39 -20.94 -42.09
N PRO A 4 -35.89 -21.95 -41.34
CA PRO A 4 -35.16 -21.71 -40.11
C PRO A 4 -33.78 -21.09 -40.41
N MET A 5 -33.43 -20.03 -39.67
CA MET A 5 -32.09 -19.43 -39.73
C MET A 5 -31.04 -20.39 -39.16
N PRO A 6 -29.79 -20.36 -39.67
CA PRO A 6 -28.70 -21.14 -39.12
C PRO A 6 -28.35 -20.65 -37.71
N LYS A 7 -28.25 -21.58 -36.75
CA LYS A 7 -27.70 -21.29 -35.42
C LYS A 7 -26.21 -20.94 -35.57
N LEU A 8 -25.85 -19.71 -35.20
CA LEU A 8 -24.46 -19.32 -34.95
C LEU A 8 -23.92 -20.15 -33.79
N ILE A 9 -23.08 -21.13 -34.10
CA ILE A 9 -22.27 -21.83 -33.11
C ILE A 9 -21.10 -20.90 -32.78
N ALA A 10 -21.18 -20.20 -31.65
CA ALA A 10 -20.07 -19.45 -31.11
C ALA A 10 -18.92 -20.43 -30.79
N LYS A 11 -17.77 -20.24 -31.46
CA LYS A 11 -16.53 -20.93 -31.08
C LYS A 11 -16.15 -20.51 -29.66
N PRO A 12 -15.64 -21.41 -28.81
CA PRO A 12 -15.14 -21.01 -27.50
C PRO A 12 -13.95 -20.07 -27.70
N MET A 13 -14.04 -18.85 -27.16
CA MET A 13 -12.88 -17.99 -26.99
C MET A 13 -11.94 -18.68 -26.00
N THR A 14 -10.91 -19.35 -26.52
CA THR A 14 -9.73 -19.69 -25.71
C THR A 14 -9.04 -18.38 -25.37
N ASN A 15 -9.36 -17.82 -24.20
CA ASN A 15 -8.55 -16.78 -23.59
C ASN A 15 -7.17 -17.39 -23.32
N LYS A 16 -6.22 -17.20 -24.25
CA LYS A 16 -4.81 -17.37 -23.94
C LYS A 16 -4.51 -16.34 -22.85
N VAL A 17 -4.38 -16.81 -21.61
CA VAL A 17 -3.84 -15.98 -20.54
C VAL A 17 -2.39 -15.69 -20.92
N ASP A 18 -2.06 -14.41 -21.10
CA ASP A 18 -0.69 -13.99 -21.35
C ASP A 18 0.20 -14.45 -20.20
N LYS A 19 1.33 -15.11 -20.51
CA LYS A 19 2.35 -15.52 -19.52
C LYS A 19 2.68 -14.39 -18.56
N MET A 20 3.05 -14.70 -17.32
CA MET A 20 3.53 -13.67 -16.39
C MET A 20 4.72 -12.90 -17.00
N LYS A 21 4.61 -11.56 -17.05
CA LYS A 21 5.64 -10.66 -17.57
C LYS A 21 6.15 -9.78 -16.44
N SER A 22 7.46 -9.79 -16.21
CA SER A 22 8.08 -8.96 -15.18
C SER A 22 9.34 -8.24 -15.67
N ALA A 23 9.54 -7.03 -15.15
CA ALA A 23 10.79 -6.28 -15.25
C ALA A 23 11.54 -6.35 -13.90
N LYS A 24 12.88 -6.35 -13.94
CA LYS A 24 13.72 -6.50 -12.75
C LYS A 24 14.69 -5.34 -12.58
N ARG A 25 14.89 -4.90 -11.34
CA ARG A 25 15.96 -3.98 -10.91
C ARG A 25 16.39 -4.38 -9.51
N GLY A 26 17.64 -4.25 -9.12
CA GLY A 26 18.06 -4.66 -7.78
C GLY A 26 19.45 -4.22 -7.38
N ASN A 27 19.82 -4.62 -6.17
CA ASN A 27 21.16 -4.50 -5.60
C ASN A 27 21.59 -5.86 -5.00
N ASN A 28 22.66 -5.88 -4.21
CA ASN A 28 23.19 -7.12 -3.63
C ASN A 28 22.30 -7.76 -2.54
N LEU A 29 21.29 -7.04 -2.05
CA LEU A 29 20.39 -7.48 -0.97
C LEU A 29 19.00 -7.84 -1.51
N TYR A 30 18.49 -7.06 -2.47
CA TYR A 30 17.12 -7.16 -2.94
C TYR A 30 17.03 -7.14 -4.47
N THR A 31 16.12 -7.95 -5.01
CA THR A 31 15.63 -7.80 -6.39
C THR A 31 14.19 -7.33 -6.37
N TYR A 32 13.91 -6.23 -7.05
CA TYR A 32 12.58 -5.69 -7.23
C TYR A 32 12.01 -6.15 -8.57
N HIS A 33 10.74 -6.57 -8.54
CA HIS A 33 10.03 -7.09 -9.70
C HIS A 33 8.76 -6.28 -9.92
N THR A 34 8.55 -5.82 -11.15
CA THR A 34 7.30 -5.18 -11.58
C THR A 34 6.59 -6.06 -12.60
N PHE A 35 5.39 -6.52 -12.27
CA PHE A 35 4.57 -7.41 -13.09
C PHE A 35 3.49 -6.63 -13.84
N ALA A 36 3.29 -6.95 -15.12
CA ALA A 36 2.25 -6.29 -15.92
C ALA A 36 0.84 -6.86 -15.70
N ASN A 37 0.75 -8.11 -15.27
CA ASN A 37 -0.50 -8.90 -15.23
C ASN A 37 -0.72 -9.65 -13.91
N VAL A 38 0.00 -9.26 -12.86
CA VAL A 38 -0.12 -9.83 -11.52
C VAL A 38 -0.41 -8.70 -10.53
N GLU A 39 -1.31 -8.98 -9.61
CA GLU A 39 -1.68 -8.08 -8.53
C GLU A 39 -1.29 -8.72 -7.19
N PHE A 40 -0.43 -8.03 -6.46
CA PHE A 40 0.03 -8.35 -5.12
C PHE A 40 -0.70 -7.46 -4.13
N SER A 41 -1.23 -8.04 -3.07
CA SER A 41 -1.76 -7.28 -1.95
C SER A 41 -1.70 -8.06 -0.64
N GLY A 42 -1.80 -7.33 0.47
CA GLY A 42 -1.83 -7.92 1.81
C GLY A 42 -2.57 -7.05 2.82
N VAL A 43 -3.13 -7.69 3.83
CA VAL A 43 -3.52 -7.06 5.10
C VAL A 43 -2.66 -7.66 6.18
N LEU A 44 -2.01 -6.80 6.96
CA LEU A 44 -1.36 -7.15 8.21
C LEU A 44 -2.04 -6.33 9.32
N ASP A 45 -2.56 -7.04 10.31
CA ASP A 45 -3.03 -6.44 11.56
C ASP A 45 -2.08 -6.83 12.69
N LYS A 46 -1.40 -5.84 13.23
CA LYS A 46 -0.50 -5.95 14.37
C LYS A 46 -1.20 -5.37 15.59
N TYR A 47 -1.08 -6.07 16.71
CA TYR A 47 -1.52 -5.52 17.97
C TYR A 47 -0.65 -5.91 19.14
N GLN A 48 -0.43 -4.92 20.00
CA GLN A 48 0.33 -5.07 21.22
C GLN A 48 -0.55 -5.69 22.31
N VAL A 49 0.04 -6.65 23.03
CA VAL A 49 -0.56 -7.30 24.20
C VAL A 49 0.22 -6.90 25.44
N PHE A 50 -0.52 -6.49 26.46
CA PHE A 50 0.01 -6.14 27.77
C PHE A 50 -0.53 -7.13 28.81
N ASP A 51 0.28 -7.46 29.81
CA ASP A 51 -0.10 -8.33 30.92
C ASP A 51 0.16 -7.62 32.25
N TYR A 52 -0.53 -8.05 33.30
CA TYR A 52 -0.40 -7.48 34.64
C TYR A 52 0.91 -7.96 35.28
N THR A 53 1.74 -7.02 35.73
CA THR A 53 2.90 -7.37 36.55
C THR A 53 2.45 -7.61 37.98
N GLN A 54 2.69 -8.81 38.51
CA GLN A 54 2.41 -9.18 39.90
C GLN A 54 3.40 -8.51 40.86
N HIS A 55 3.39 -7.18 41.02
CA HIS A 55 3.98 -6.51 42.17
C HIS A 55 3.41 -5.10 42.27
N ASP A 56 2.59 -4.90 43.32
CA ASP A 56 2.06 -3.67 43.90
C ASP A 56 1.97 -2.44 42.97
N ASP A 57 0.73 -2.03 42.73
CA ASP A 57 0.21 -1.10 41.71
C ASP A 57 -0.01 -1.76 40.34
N ALA A 58 -1.28 -1.83 39.93
CA ALA A 58 -1.77 -2.49 38.72
C ALA A 58 -1.26 -1.81 37.44
N THR A 59 0.04 -1.91 37.19
CA THR A 59 0.69 -1.50 35.96
C THR A 59 0.65 -2.68 34.98
N THR A 60 0.35 -2.37 33.73
CA THR A 60 0.38 -3.36 32.64
C THR A 60 1.71 -3.20 31.90
N ALA A 61 2.40 -4.30 31.65
CA ALA A 61 3.66 -4.32 30.92
C ALA A 61 3.46 -4.93 29.53
N PHE A 62 4.13 -4.38 28.52
CA PHE A 62 4.12 -4.96 27.18
C PHE A 62 4.73 -6.36 27.21
N VAL A 63 4.02 -7.34 26.65
CA VAL A 63 4.46 -8.74 26.62
C VAL A 63 4.85 -9.18 25.23
N SER A 64 4.00 -8.92 24.24
CA SER A 64 4.23 -9.38 22.87
C SER A 64 3.38 -8.64 21.85
N ASN A 65 3.76 -8.78 20.58
CA ASN A 65 2.90 -8.47 19.46
C ASN A 65 2.15 -9.73 19.03
N ILE A 66 0.87 -9.60 18.74
CA ILE A 66 0.13 -10.59 17.97
C ILE A 66 -0.13 -10.02 16.59
N TYR A 67 -0.01 -10.90 15.60
CA TYR A 67 -0.23 -10.58 14.21
C TYR A 67 -1.36 -11.42 13.65
N ASP A 68 -2.11 -10.85 12.73
CA ASP A 68 -3.10 -11.51 11.88
C ASP A 68 -2.88 -11.02 10.44
N TYR A 69 -3.02 -11.92 9.46
CA TYR A 69 -2.77 -11.54 8.07
C TYR A 69 -3.67 -12.28 7.08
N HIS A 70 -3.88 -11.59 5.96
CA HIS A 70 -4.48 -12.12 4.73
C HIS A 70 -3.65 -11.62 3.55
N LEU A 71 -2.96 -12.52 2.87
CA LEU A 71 -2.08 -12.21 1.75
C LEU A 71 -2.69 -12.74 0.46
N PHE A 72 -2.61 -11.95 -0.60
CA PHE A 72 -3.19 -12.29 -1.90
C PHE A 72 -2.19 -12.09 -3.04
N ILE A 73 -2.18 -13.03 -3.97
CA ILE A 73 -1.58 -12.85 -5.30
C ILE A 73 -2.64 -13.23 -6.33
N ARG A 74 -3.01 -12.29 -7.19
CA ARG A 74 -3.98 -12.52 -8.27
C ARG A 74 -3.29 -12.47 -9.63
N TYR A 75 -3.56 -13.48 -10.44
CA TYR A 75 -3.11 -13.61 -11.82
C TYR A 75 -4.29 -14.04 -12.70
N GLY A 76 -4.87 -13.07 -13.40
CA GLY A 76 -6.12 -13.26 -14.15
C GLY A 76 -7.28 -13.67 -13.22
N ASP A 77 -7.86 -14.85 -13.48
CA ASP A 77 -8.90 -15.46 -12.62
C ASP A 77 -8.31 -16.26 -11.45
N LYS A 78 -7.01 -16.55 -11.44
CA LYS A 78 -6.41 -17.35 -10.36
C LYS A 78 -5.99 -16.45 -9.20
N VAL A 79 -6.36 -16.85 -7.98
CA VAL A 79 -6.00 -16.16 -6.75
C VAL A 79 -5.35 -17.13 -5.79
N TYR A 80 -4.11 -16.85 -5.42
CA TYR A 80 -3.49 -17.39 -4.22
C TYR A 80 -3.92 -16.55 -3.02
N MET A 81 -4.36 -17.22 -1.94
CA MET A 81 -4.71 -16.60 -0.68
C MET A 81 -4.02 -17.36 0.45
N ASP A 82 -3.32 -16.63 1.33
CA ASP A 82 -2.67 -17.17 2.53
C ASP A 82 -3.18 -16.43 3.76
N VAL A 83 -3.68 -17.18 4.73
CA VAL A 83 -4.33 -16.62 5.92
C VAL A 83 -3.73 -17.25 7.17
N LYS A 84 -3.32 -16.38 8.11
CA LYS A 84 -2.72 -16.84 9.37
C LYS A 84 -3.63 -17.80 10.11
N CYS A 85 -3.05 -18.89 10.60
CA CYS A 85 -3.73 -19.98 11.33
C CYS A 85 -4.85 -20.69 10.54
N VAL A 86 -4.97 -20.47 9.22
CA VAL A 86 -5.87 -21.21 8.33
C VAL A 86 -5.07 -21.98 7.29
N GLY A 87 -4.05 -21.36 6.71
CA GLY A 87 -3.20 -21.92 5.66
C GLY A 87 -3.34 -21.17 4.33
N ASP A 88 -2.86 -21.81 3.27
CA ASP A 88 -2.87 -21.27 1.91
C ASP A 88 -3.81 -22.05 0.97
N ILE A 89 -4.36 -21.37 -0.03
CA ILE A 89 -5.26 -21.94 -1.03
C ILE A 89 -5.16 -21.20 -2.37
N VAL A 90 -5.34 -21.93 -3.48
CA VAL A 90 -5.48 -21.36 -4.82
C VAL A 90 -6.92 -21.54 -5.30
N ILE A 91 -7.64 -20.44 -5.51
CA ILE A 91 -9.06 -20.41 -5.91
C ILE A 91 -9.28 -19.51 -7.12
N SER A 92 -10.47 -19.57 -7.71
CA SER A 92 -10.86 -18.58 -8.71
C SER A 92 -11.24 -17.26 -8.06
N PHE A 93 -11.12 -16.17 -8.80
CA PHE A 93 -11.52 -14.85 -8.35
C PHE A 93 -13.02 -14.83 -8.05
N ALA A 94 -13.83 -15.48 -8.90
CA ALA A 94 -15.25 -15.64 -8.66
C ALA A 94 -15.55 -16.37 -7.33
N GLU A 95 -14.76 -17.36 -6.93
CA GLU A 95 -14.95 -18.06 -5.66
C GLU A 95 -14.59 -17.17 -4.46
N LEU A 96 -13.50 -16.41 -4.54
CA LEU A 96 -13.12 -15.43 -3.52
C LEU A 96 -14.26 -14.44 -3.24
N GLN A 97 -14.90 -13.95 -4.30
CA GLN A 97 -15.98 -12.96 -4.21
C GLN A 97 -17.25 -13.47 -3.53
N LYS A 98 -17.51 -14.78 -3.51
CA LYS A 98 -18.71 -15.37 -2.88
C LYS A 98 -18.66 -15.32 -1.35
N ASN A 99 -17.47 -15.35 -0.76
CA ASN A 99 -17.31 -15.33 0.68
C ASN A 99 -17.12 -13.89 1.16
N LYS A 100 -18.10 -13.36 1.91
CA LYS A 100 -18.06 -11.98 2.41
C LYS A 100 -16.81 -11.65 3.23
N TYR A 101 -16.23 -12.62 3.95
CA TYR A 101 -15.05 -12.41 4.78
C TYR A 101 -13.81 -12.27 3.91
N TRP A 102 -13.62 -13.18 2.96
CA TRP A 102 -12.49 -13.16 2.03
C TRP A 102 -12.54 -11.95 1.13
N LYS A 103 -13.73 -11.63 0.60
CA LYS A 103 -13.96 -10.43 -0.19
C LYS A 103 -13.57 -9.17 0.58
N HIS A 104 -14.02 -9.01 1.83
CA HIS A 104 -13.66 -7.85 2.64
C HIS A 104 -12.16 -7.69 2.82
N TYR A 105 -11.46 -8.77 3.20
CA TYR A 105 -10.01 -8.70 3.38
C TYR A 105 -9.25 -8.48 2.07
N TYR A 106 -9.75 -9.03 0.96
CA TYR A 106 -9.20 -8.74 -0.36
C TYR A 106 -9.38 -7.26 -0.71
N ASP A 107 -10.59 -6.70 -0.60
CA ASP A 107 -10.85 -5.28 -0.89
C ASP A 107 -9.98 -4.36 0.01
N LEU A 108 -9.89 -4.68 1.30
CA LEU A 108 -9.05 -3.96 2.26
C LEU A 108 -7.56 -4.05 1.88
N SER A 109 -7.08 -5.22 1.45
CA SER A 109 -5.69 -5.39 1.00
C SER A 109 -5.37 -4.49 -0.19
N LEU A 110 -6.32 -4.31 -1.11
CA LEU A 110 -6.13 -3.42 -2.25
C LEU A 110 -6.04 -1.96 -1.85
N MET A 111 -6.76 -1.57 -0.79
CA MET A 111 -6.65 -0.20 -0.26
C MET A 111 -5.34 0.00 0.50
N LEU A 112 -4.78 -1.00 1.16
CA LEU A 112 -3.55 -0.85 1.94
C LEU A 112 -2.28 -0.96 1.10
N THR A 113 -2.30 -1.72 -0.01
CA THR A 113 -1.13 -1.94 -0.84
C THR A 113 -0.96 -0.82 -1.87
N ASN A 114 0.12 -0.06 -1.75
CA ASN A 114 0.43 1.08 -2.63
C ASN A 114 0.60 0.66 -4.11
N ASN A 115 1.68 -0.08 -4.43
CA ASN A 115 1.93 -0.56 -5.78
C ASN A 115 1.68 -2.07 -5.89
N LYS A 116 0.50 -2.42 -6.40
CA LYS A 116 0.04 -3.82 -6.51
C LYS A 116 0.73 -4.60 -7.62
N SER A 117 1.46 -3.94 -8.51
CA SER A 117 2.22 -4.61 -9.57
C SER A 117 3.64 -4.92 -9.13
N PHE A 118 4.00 -4.62 -7.88
CA PHE A 118 5.38 -4.58 -7.44
C PHE A 118 5.62 -5.46 -6.21
N VAL A 119 6.71 -6.24 -6.26
CA VAL A 119 7.13 -7.14 -5.18
C VAL A 119 8.65 -7.10 -5.07
N MET A 120 9.16 -7.25 -3.85
CA MET A 120 10.57 -7.39 -3.55
C MET A 120 10.90 -8.86 -3.27
N GLU A 121 12.01 -9.34 -3.81
CA GLU A 121 12.67 -10.59 -3.47
C GLU A 121 13.89 -10.28 -2.60
N ASP A 122 13.90 -10.77 -1.36
CA ASP A 122 15.05 -10.74 -0.45
C ASP A 122 16.03 -11.85 -0.83
N LEU A 123 17.23 -11.48 -1.29
CA LEU A 123 18.21 -12.43 -1.85
C LEU A 123 19.09 -13.10 -0.78
N GLN A 124 19.22 -12.48 0.39
CA GLN A 124 20.14 -12.97 1.42
C GLN A 124 19.40 -13.60 2.61
N PHE A 125 18.07 -13.50 2.66
CA PHE A 125 17.29 -13.79 3.86
C PHE A 125 17.98 -13.16 5.08
N ASN A 126 18.43 -11.92 4.92
CA ASN A 126 19.22 -11.22 5.92
C ASN A 126 18.32 -10.21 6.59
N SER A 127 17.26 -10.71 7.24
CA SER A 127 16.31 -9.82 7.87
C SER A 127 16.50 -9.84 9.38
N SER A 128 17.03 -8.72 9.87
CA SER A 128 16.65 -8.15 11.16
C SER A 128 15.12 -7.97 11.33
N ILE A 129 14.33 -8.31 10.29
CA ILE A 129 12.87 -8.24 10.14
C ILE A 129 12.24 -9.65 10.20
N HIS A 130 13.02 -10.72 10.44
CA HIS A 130 12.42 -12.03 10.72
C HIS A 130 11.75 -11.97 12.08
N ASP A 131 10.47 -11.61 12.08
CA ASP A 131 9.61 -11.76 13.23
C ASP A 131 9.02 -13.18 13.19
N PRO A 132 9.56 -14.13 14.00
CA PRO A 132 9.06 -15.50 14.03
C PRO A 132 7.61 -15.57 14.53
N TYR A 133 7.07 -14.50 15.13
CA TYR A 133 5.67 -14.41 15.54
C TYR A 133 4.72 -14.15 14.35
N ILE A 134 5.24 -13.75 13.18
CA ILE A 134 4.45 -13.60 11.95
C ILE A 134 4.45 -14.89 11.14
N TYR A 135 5.64 -15.39 10.75
CA TYR A 135 5.81 -16.54 9.86
C TYR A 135 6.62 -17.66 10.50
N GLN A 136 6.12 -18.90 10.39
CA GLN A 136 6.82 -20.09 10.89
C GLN A 136 8.00 -20.52 10.02
N GLU A 137 7.97 -20.14 8.74
CA GLU A 137 8.95 -20.56 7.73
C GLU A 137 9.60 -19.33 7.08
N LYS A 138 10.76 -19.55 6.45
CA LYS A 138 11.45 -18.52 5.69
C LYS A 138 10.65 -18.17 4.44
N ARG A 139 10.48 -16.87 4.18
CA ARG A 139 9.78 -16.32 3.03
C ARG A 139 10.60 -15.19 2.41
N TYR A 140 10.56 -15.09 1.09
CA TYR A 140 11.50 -14.25 0.34
C TYR A 140 10.83 -13.14 -0.46
N TRP A 141 9.52 -13.26 -0.71
CA TRP A 141 8.78 -12.38 -1.60
C TRP A 141 7.83 -11.50 -0.79
N ALA A 142 8.02 -10.18 -0.80
CA ALA A 142 7.19 -9.26 -0.04
C ALA A 142 6.57 -8.15 -0.89
N CYS A 143 5.29 -7.86 -0.65
CA CYS A 143 4.63 -6.68 -1.20
C CYS A 143 4.83 -5.47 -0.28
N ASN A 144 4.83 -4.27 -0.86
CA ASN A 144 4.91 -3.02 -0.12
C ASN A 144 3.50 -2.59 0.32
N THR A 145 3.17 -2.77 1.60
CA THR A 145 1.81 -2.52 2.10
C THR A 145 1.81 -1.84 3.47
N SER A 146 0.89 -0.90 3.63
CA SER A 146 0.57 -0.31 4.92
C SER A 146 -0.12 -1.36 5.79
N TYR A 147 0.00 -1.22 7.11
CA TYR A 147 -0.53 -2.19 8.05
C TYR A 147 -1.28 -1.50 9.19
N ILE A 148 -2.22 -2.23 9.81
CA ILE A 148 -2.97 -1.71 10.95
C ILE A 148 -2.17 -2.03 12.21
N ASP A 149 -1.84 -1.03 13.00
CA ASP A 149 -1.10 -1.16 14.26
C ASP A 149 -1.87 -0.51 15.40
N GLY A 150 -1.82 -1.09 16.60
CA GLY A 150 -2.42 -0.50 17.80
C GLY A 150 -2.45 -1.44 19.00
N THR A 151 -3.18 -1.06 20.03
CA THR A 151 -3.39 -1.86 21.24
C THR A 151 -4.78 -2.49 21.23
N TYR A 152 -4.94 -3.67 21.85
CA TYR A 152 -6.27 -4.16 22.20
C TYR A 152 -6.58 -3.74 23.63
N GLU A 153 -7.33 -2.66 23.79
CA GLU A 153 -7.82 -2.26 25.10
C GLU A 153 -9.21 -2.87 25.32
N TYR A 154 -9.41 -3.52 26.46
CA TYR A 154 -10.72 -4.02 26.85
C TYR A 154 -11.32 -3.07 27.89
N ILE A 155 -12.18 -2.15 27.43
CA ILE A 155 -12.78 -1.10 28.26
C ILE A 155 -14.28 -1.40 28.40
N ASN A 156 -14.78 -1.45 29.64
CA ASN A 156 -16.20 -1.60 29.95
C ASN A 156 -16.90 -2.78 29.25
N GLY A 157 -16.21 -3.92 29.13
CA GLY A 157 -16.78 -5.11 28.50
C GLY A 157 -16.75 -5.11 26.97
N GLN A 158 -16.06 -4.15 26.34
CA GLN A 158 -15.89 -4.09 24.89
C GLN A 158 -14.42 -3.85 24.52
N TYR A 159 -13.98 -4.43 23.41
CA TYR A 159 -12.70 -4.07 22.83
C TYR A 159 -12.79 -2.66 22.24
N ASP A 160 -11.97 -1.75 22.75
CA ASP A 160 -11.77 -0.43 22.17
C ASP A 160 -10.73 -0.54 21.03
N PHE A 161 -11.12 -0.09 19.84
CA PHE A 161 -10.26 -0.07 18.66
C PHE A 161 -9.62 1.31 18.44
N LYS A 162 -9.87 2.31 19.31
CA LYS A 162 -9.43 3.71 19.11
C LYS A 162 -7.92 3.91 19.00
N THR A 163 -7.12 3.01 19.55
CA THR A 163 -5.66 3.13 19.49
C THR A 163 -5.08 2.59 18.19
N LYS A 164 -5.91 1.97 17.34
CA LYS A 164 -5.46 1.47 16.03
C LYS A 164 -5.38 2.59 15.01
N LYS A 165 -4.32 2.54 14.21
CA LYS A 165 -4.09 3.40 13.06
C LYS A 165 -3.41 2.61 11.94
N VAL A 166 -3.50 3.13 10.73
CA VAL A 166 -2.67 2.63 9.64
C VAL A 166 -1.27 3.23 9.77
N VAL A 167 -0.26 2.37 9.71
CA VAL A 167 1.15 2.73 9.64
C VAL A 167 1.61 2.57 8.18
N ASP A 168 2.52 3.46 7.77
CA ASP A 168 3.01 3.57 6.40
C ASP A 168 3.58 2.27 5.84
N ASN A 169 3.61 2.22 4.51
CA ASN A 169 3.94 1.03 3.74
C ASN A 169 5.35 0.51 4.06
N GLU A 170 5.43 -0.78 4.40
CA GLU A 170 6.68 -1.51 4.56
C GLU A 170 6.62 -2.83 3.78
N PHE A 171 7.79 -3.43 3.52
CA PHE A 171 7.87 -4.82 3.07
C PHE A 171 7.71 -5.77 4.26
N ASN A 172 6.51 -5.83 4.81
CA ASN A 172 6.16 -6.61 6.00
C ASN A 172 5.28 -7.85 5.69
N CYS A 173 4.70 -7.91 4.49
CA CYS A 173 3.84 -9.00 4.05
C CYS A 173 4.59 -9.94 3.10
N TYR A 174 5.13 -11.04 3.63
CA TYR A 174 5.86 -12.03 2.86
C TYR A 174 5.00 -13.22 2.43
N TYR A 175 4.99 -13.49 1.13
CA TYR A 175 4.32 -14.63 0.52
C TYR A 175 5.11 -15.93 0.73
N LYS A 176 4.38 -17.01 0.97
CA LYS A 176 4.94 -18.37 1.08
C LYS A 176 5.46 -18.92 -0.25
N ILE A 177 4.83 -18.52 -1.35
CA ILE A 177 5.14 -19.03 -2.69
C ILE A 177 6.05 -18.07 -3.45
N ASN A 178 6.80 -18.60 -4.41
CA ASN A 178 7.35 -17.78 -5.48
C ASN A 178 6.21 -17.33 -6.41
N PRO A 179 6.02 -16.02 -6.65
CA PRO A 179 4.94 -15.52 -7.52
C PRO A 179 4.89 -16.15 -8.91
N TYR A 180 6.05 -16.49 -9.49
CA TYR A 180 6.12 -17.09 -10.82
C TYR A 180 5.49 -18.50 -10.88
N ASP A 181 5.40 -19.19 -9.75
CA ASP A 181 4.84 -20.55 -9.69
C ASP A 181 3.31 -20.54 -9.81
N LEU A 182 2.66 -19.43 -9.46
CA LEU A 182 1.20 -19.32 -9.42
C LEU A 182 0.54 -19.65 -10.77
N GLU A 183 1.18 -19.31 -11.90
CA GLU A 183 0.69 -19.65 -13.25
C GLU A 183 0.44 -21.16 -13.40
N ASN A 184 1.28 -22.00 -12.79
CA ASN A 184 1.23 -23.46 -12.92
C ASN A 184 0.57 -24.18 -11.73
N MET A 185 0.29 -23.47 -10.63
CA MET A 185 -0.42 -24.06 -9.49
C MET A 185 -1.85 -24.48 -9.87
N LYS A 186 -2.26 -25.65 -9.37
CA LYS A 186 -3.63 -26.16 -9.57
C LYS A 186 -4.60 -25.42 -8.66
N TYR A 187 -5.83 -25.22 -9.13
CA TYR A 187 -6.93 -24.82 -8.26
C TYR A 187 -7.18 -25.88 -7.20
N ALA A 188 -7.59 -25.43 -6.02
CA ALA A 188 -8.01 -26.29 -4.92
C ALA A 188 -9.18 -27.18 -5.35
N SER A 189 -9.20 -28.43 -4.86
CA SER A 189 -10.38 -29.27 -5.02
C SER A 189 -11.54 -28.73 -4.18
N GLN A 190 -12.77 -29.14 -4.49
CA GLN A 190 -13.93 -28.78 -3.66
C GLN A 190 -13.78 -29.25 -2.21
N LYS A 191 -13.14 -30.40 -2.00
CA LYS A 191 -12.84 -30.93 -0.66
C LYS A 191 -11.90 -30.00 0.10
N ASP A 192 -10.83 -29.55 -0.55
CA ASP A 192 -9.85 -28.65 0.07
C ASP A 192 -10.47 -27.28 0.38
N LEU A 193 -11.30 -26.77 -0.54
CA LEU A 193 -12.04 -25.52 -0.34
C LEU A 193 -13.00 -25.60 0.87
N ILE A 194 -13.71 -26.72 1.03
CA ILE A 194 -14.59 -26.94 2.18
C ILE A 194 -13.79 -26.99 3.48
N ILE A 195 -12.66 -27.71 3.50
CA ILE A 195 -11.78 -27.79 4.68
C ILE A 195 -11.26 -26.40 5.05
N PHE A 196 -10.73 -25.66 4.07
CA PHE A 196 -10.22 -24.31 4.26
C PHE A 196 -11.30 -23.38 4.83
N LYS A 197 -12.51 -23.42 4.25
CA LYS A 197 -13.66 -22.62 4.72
C LYS A 197 -14.08 -22.98 6.13
N ASN A 198 -14.08 -24.26 6.49
CA ASN A 198 -14.43 -24.71 7.84
C ASN A 198 -13.41 -24.21 8.86
N ILE A 199 -12.12 -24.34 8.58
CA ILE A 199 -11.06 -23.81 9.44
C ILE A 199 -11.20 -22.29 9.56
N TYR A 200 -11.41 -21.59 8.45
CA TYR A 200 -11.62 -20.14 8.45
C TYR A 200 -12.79 -19.72 9.35
N ASN A 201 -13.91 -20.46 9.32
CA ASN A 201 -15.07 -20.17 10.16
C ASN A 201 -14.84 -20.38 11.67
N THR A 202 -13.78 -21.11 12.06
CA THR A 202 -13.40 -21.25 13.47
C THR A 202 -12.65 -20.03 14.03
N ARG A 203 -12.17 -19.14 13.16
CA ARG A 203 -11.48 -17.90 13.56
C ARG A 203 -12.34 -17.10 14.52
N TYR A 204 -11.70 -16.53 15.54
CA TYR A 204 -12.39 -15.87 16.65
C TYR A 204 -13.39 -14.83 16.17
N GLU A 205 -13.00 -13.94 15.26
CA GLU A 205 -13.86 -12.85 14.76
C GLU A 205 -15.13 -13.33 14.05
N VAL A 206 -15.06 -14.52 13.42
CA VAL A 206 -16.19 -15.16 12.76
C VAL A 206 -17.08 -15.83 13.81
N ARG A 207 -16.49 -16.66 14.66
CA ARG A 207 -17.20 -17.41 15.71
C ARG A 207 -17.87 -16.51 16.74
N SER A 208 -17.21 -15.43 17.15
CA SER A 208 -17.72 -14.44 18.10
C SER A 208 -18.64 -13.38 17.46
N ARG A 209 -18.85 -13.45 16.12
CA ARG A 209 -19.69 -12.50 15.36
C ARG A 209 -19.24 -11.05 15.48
N THR A 210 -17.96 -10.81 15.80
CA THR A 210 -17.39 -9.46 15.91
C THR A 210 -16.87 -8.91 14.58
N PHE A 211 -16.76 -9.76 13.55
CA PHE A 211 -16.27 -9.38 12.22
C PHE A 211 -16.91 -8.09 11.67
N ASN A 212 -18.25 -7.97 11.70
CA ASN A 212 -18.93 -6.80 11.13
C ASN A 212 -18.53 -5.48 11.82
N LYS A 213 -18.25 -5.51 13.13
CA LYS A 213 -17.78 -4.33 13.86
C LYS A 213 -16.34 -4.02 13.48
N LYS A 214 -15.48 -5.05 13.51
CA LYS A 214 -14.06 -4.95 13.14
C LYS A 214 -13.87 -4.40 11.71
N SER A 215 -14.67 -4.88 10.75
CA SER A 215 -14.61 -4.45 9.35
C SER A 215 -14.93 -2.97 9.16
N ILE A 216 -15.87 -2.41 9.95
CA ILE A 216 -16.21 -0.98 9.90
C ILE A 216 -15.03 -0.16 10.40
N HIS A 217 -14.44 -0.54 11.54
CA HIS A 217 -13.28 0.15 12.09
C HIS A 217 -12.09 0.14 11.12
N TYR A 218 -11.82 -1.00 10.49
CA TYR A 218 -10.74 -1.12 9.51
C TYR A 218 -10.90 -0.17 8.33
N TYR A 219 -12.11 -0.08 7.75
CA TYR A 219 -12.35 0.87 6.68
C TYR A 219 -12.16 2.31 7.15
N ASN A 220 -12.67 2.67 8.35
CA ASN A 220 -12.47 4.01 8.89
C ASN A 220 -10.99 4.35 9.05
N PHE A 221 -10.18 3.43 9.60
CA PHE A 221 -8.73 3.66 9.74
C PHE A 221 -8.04 3.89 8.40
N VAL A 222 -8.42 3.12 7.38
CA VAL A 222 -7.88 3.29 6.02
C VAL A 222 -8.36 4.60 5.40
N PHE A 223 -9.62 4.99 5.60
CA PHE A 223 -10.11 6.29 5.14
C PHE A 223 -9.38 7.45 5.81
N ASP A 224 -9.25 7.43 7.13
CA ASP A 224 -8.53 8.47 7.89
C ASP A 224 -7.08 8.58 7.42
N TYR A 225 -6.43 7.44 7.17
CA TYR A 225 -5.08 7.39 6.60
C TYR A 225 -4.98 8.08 5.24
N TYR A 226 -5.89 7.76 4.31
CA TYR A 226 -5.91 8.37 2.99
C TYR A 226 -6.27 9.86 3.03
N VAL A 227 -7.18 10.28 3.90
CA VAL A 227 -7.49 11.71 4.11
C VAL A 227 -6.24 12.45 4.56
N ASN A 228 -5.51 11.92 5.56
CA ASN A 228 -4.27 12.53 6.03
C ASN A 228 -3.17 12.59 4.95
N LEU A 229 -3.07 11.58 4.07
CA LEU A 229 -2.16 11.62 2.94
C LEU A 229 -2.53 12.72 1.95
N LEU A 230 -3.82 12.82 1.58
CA LEU A 230 -4.31 13.84 0.66
C LEU A 230 -4.14 15.26 1.23
N GLU A 231 -4.35 15.45 2.54
CA GLU A 231 -4.14 16.75 3.19
C GLU A 231 -2.67 17.17 3.14
N LYS A 232 -1.73 16.25 3.40
CA LYS A 232 -0.29 16.52 3.28
C LYS A 232 0.12 16.86 1.84
N GLU A 233 -0.32 16.07 0.87
CA GLU A 233 -0.05 16.34 -0.56
C GLU A 233 -0.62 17.70 -0.98
N LEU A 234 -1.80 18.08 -0.47
CA LEU A 234 -2.41 19.37 -0.76
C LEU A 234 -1.61 20.53 -0.13
N GLU A 235 -1.12 20.36 1.09
CA GLU A 235 -0.28 21.35 1.76
C GLU A 235 1.05 21.56 1.01
N GLU A 236 1.73 20.47 0.62
CA GLU A 236 2.95 20.51 -0.18
C GLU A 236 2.73 21.22 -1.53
N LEU A 237 1.63 20.90 -2.23
CA LEU A 237 1.26 21.59 -3.47
C LEU A 237 0.95 23.07 -3.24
N SER A 238 0.28 23.42 -2.15
CA SER A 238 -0.02 24.81 -1.81
C SER A 238 1.26 25.62 -1.59
N ILE A 239 2.24 25.07 -0.87
CA ILE A 239 3.56 25.69 -0.66
C ILE A 239 4.25 25.87 -2.02
N PHE A 240 4.29 24.82 -2.84
CA PHE A 240 4.89 24.85 -4.16
C PHE A 240 4.29 25.96 -5.05
N PHE A 241 2.97 26.11 -5.08
CA PHE A 241 2.30 27.13 -5.89
C PHE A 241 2.54 28.55 -5.38
N GLU A 242 2.57 28.77 -4.05
CA GLU A 242 2.86 30.09 -3.49
C GLU A 242 4.32 30.48 -3.76
N ASP A 243 5.27 29.54 -3.62
CA ASP A 243 6.68 29.76 -3.97
C ASP A 243 6.83 30.11 -5.45
N LYS A 244 6.20 29.34 -6.36
CA LYS A 244 6.25 29.62 -7.80
C LYS A 244 5.65 30.99 -8.14
N LYS A 245 4.58 31.39 -7.48
CA LYS A 245 3.97 32.72 -7.61
C LYS A 245 4.91 33.82 -7.08
N ASN A 246 5.59 33.61 -5.95
CA ASN A 246 6.57 34.54 -5.42
C ASN A 246 7.74 34.74 -6.38
N VAL A 247 8.28 33.67 -6.96
CA VAL A 247 9.34 33.75 -7.98
C VAL A 247 8.85 34.46 -9.24
N LEU A 248 7.63 34.20 -9.69
CA LEU A 248 7.05 34.90 -10.84
C LEU A 248 6.91 36.41 -10.58
N ASN A 249 6.46 36.79 -9.39
CA ASN A 249 6.39 38.19 -8.98
C ASN A 249 7.78 38.85 -8.98
N LEU A 250 8.83 38.14 -8.53
CA LEU A 250 10.21 38.63 -8.59
C LEU A 250 10.69 38.91 -10.02
N ALA A 251 10.34 38.04 -10.97
CA ALA A 251 10.64 38.30 -12.39
C ALA A 251 9.98 39.57 -12.92
N THR A 252 8.80 39.97 -12.40
CA THR A 252 8.18 41.25 -12.77
C THR A 252 8.89 42.48 -12.20
N PHE A 253 9.64 42.32 -11.11
CA PHE A 253 10.45 43.40 -10.52
C PHE A 253 11.81 43.56 -11.20
N ASN A 254 12.25 42.58 -11.99
CA ASN A 254 13.59 42.57 -12.60
C ASN A 254 13.85 43.80 -13.49
N ASP A 255 12.84 44.29 -14.19
CA ASP A 255 12.97 45.44 -15.09
C ASP A 255 12.78 46.79 -14.37
N LYS A 256 12.66 46.80 -13.02
CA LYS A 256 12.47 48.03 -12.25
C LYS A 256 13.80 48.70 -11.92
N GLU A 257 13.84 50.02 -12.06
CA GLU A 257 15.01 50.84 -11.71
C GLU A 257 15.43 50.60 -10.24
N GLY A 258 16.71 50.32 -10.03
CA GLY A 258 17.28 50.02 -8.71
C GLY A 258 17.19 48.55 -8.28
N MET A 259 16.51 47.68 -9.04
CA MET A 259 16.58 46.24 -8.84
C MET A 259 17.80 45.65 -9.53
N ASN A 260 18.48 44.73 -8.84
CA ASN A 260 19.56 43.92 -9.37
C ASN A 260 19.47 42.50 -8.81
N SER A 261 20.31 41.59 -9.33
CA SER A 261 20.34 40.18 -8.92
C SER A 261 20.50 39.98 -7.41
N ASP A 262 21.31 40.79 -6.75
CA ASP A 262 21.60 40.65 -5.32
C ASP A 262 20.36 41.00 -4.48
N ILE A 263 19.67 42.09 -4.82
CA ILE A 263 18.43 42.50 -4.13
C ILE A 263 17.33 41.46 -4.37
N LEU A 264 17.17 40.99 -5.61
CA LEU A 264 16.20 39.94 -5.94
C LEU A 264 16.49 38.64 -5.18
N MET A 265 17.75 38.26 -5.04
CA MET A 265 18.18 37.08 -4.28
C MET A 265 17.89 37.22 -2.78
N ILE A 266 18.11 38.41 -2.21
CA ILE A 266 17.76 38.69 -0.81
C ILE A 266 16.25 38.52 -0.60
N ILE A 267 15.41 39.07 -1.49
CA ILE A 267 13.95 38.98 -1.37
C ILE A 267 13.49 37.52 -1.56
N TYR A 268 14.05 36.80 -2.54
CA TYR A 268 13.77 35.38 -2.79
C TYR A 268 13.99 34.51 -1.56
N ASN A 269 15.15 34.64 -0.92
CA ASN A 269 15.49 33.89 0.29
C ASN A 269 14.53 34.15 1.47
N HIS A 270 13.77 35.24 1.46
CA HIS A 270 12.75 35.55 2.46
C HIS A 270 11.34 35.08 2.08
N LEU A 271 11.03 34.96 0.79
CA LEU A 271 9.68 34.68 0.31
C LEU A 271 9.44 33.22 -0.09
N VAL A 272 10.49 32.48 -0.39
CA VAL A 272 10.40 31.11 -0.91
C VAL A 272 10.86 30.10 0.14
N SER A 273 10.18 28.96 0.21
CA SER A 273 10.52 27.89 1.17
C SER A 273 11.94 27.37 0.95
N VAL A 274 12.55 26.80 2.00
CA VAL A 274 13.97 26.38 1.98
C VAL A 274 14.28 25.30 0.93
N ASP A 275 13.33 24.42 0.63
CA ASP A 275 13.53 23.36 -0.36
C ASP A 275 13.37 23.89 -1.80
N GLU A 276 12.34 24.70 -2.06
CA GLU A 276 12.17 25.38 -3.35
C GLU A 276 13.22 26.48 -3.58
N ASN A 277 13.83 27.00 -2.51
CA ASN A 277 14.98 27.92 -2.59
C ASN A 277 16.13 27.30 -3.38
N LYS A 278 16.32 25.98 -3.30
CA LYS A 278 17.38 25.31 -4.08
C LYS A 278 17.01 25.16 -5.55
N LYS A 279 15.72 25.08 -5.87
CA LYS A 279 15.21 24.80 -7.22
C LYS A 279 15.41 25.99 -8.16
N TYR A 280 15.05 27.19 -7.70
CA TYR A 280 15.14 28.39 -8.55
C TYR A 280 16.42 29.20 -8.32
N ASN A 281 17.32 28.82 -7.40
CA ASN A 281 18.59 29.51 -7.15
C ASN A 281 19.37 29.88 -8.42
N ASN A 282 19.54 28.92 -9.35
CA ASN A 282 20.27 29.15 -10.59
C ASN A 282 19.52 30.16 -11.48
N ILE A 283 18.20 30.02 -11.59
CA ILE A 283 17.34 30.95 -12.36
C ILE A 283 17.42 32.35 -11.75
N MET A 284 17.34 32.47 -10.42
CA MET A 284 17.41 33.73 -9.68
C MET A 284 18.76 34.45 -9.88
N SER A 285 19.87 33.71 -9.95
CA SER A 285 21.18 34.28 -10.22
C SER A 285 21.33 34.82 -11.66
N GLU A 286 20.51 34.32 -12.59
CA GLU A 286 20.51 34.71 -14.01
C GLU A 286 19.48 35.80 -14.34
N LEU A 287 18.50 36.05 -13.45
CA LEU A 287 17.43 37.03 -13.68
C LEU A 287 17.96 38.43 -14.02
N GLY A 288 19.00 38.90 -13.32
CA GLY A 288 19.58 40.22 -13.57
C GLY A 288 20.19 40.40 -14.97
N ASN A 289 20.35 39.31 -15.74
CA ASN A 289 20.89 39.30 -17.10
C ASN A 289 19.82 39.00 -18.17
N CYS A 290 18.58 38.69 -17.77
CA CYS A 290 17.48 38.35 -18.66
C CYS A 290 16.43 39.47 -18.67
N ASN A 291 15.69 39.63 -19.77
CA ASN A 291 14.50 40.49 -19.72
C ASN A 291 13.33 39.79 -19.00
N GLN A 292 12.28 40.53 -18.65
CA GLN A 292 11.11 39.98 -17.95
C GLN A 292 10.48 38.76 -18.65
N LEU A 293 10.36 38.77 -19.99
CA LEU A 293 9.72 37.67 -20.72
C LEU A 293 10.56 36.39 -20.71
N GLU A 294 11.87 36.51 -20.89
CA GLU A 294 12.82 35.39 -20.77
C GLU A 294 12.82 34.80 -19.36
N SER A 295 12.79 35.67 -18.36
CA SER A 295 12.72 35.29 -16.95
C SER A 295 11.46 34.47 -16.64
N ILE A 296 10.30 34.94 -17.09
CA ILE A 296 9.02 34.23 -16.92
C ILE A 296 9.05 32.87 -17.63
N ALA A 297 9.63 32.80 -18.84
CA ALA A 297 9.74 31.55 -19.59
C ALA A 297 10.60 30.49 -18.88
N LEU A 298 11.74 30.91 -18.30
CA LEU A 298 12.63 30.03 -17.52
C LEU A 298 11.92 29.49 -16.26
N ILE A 299 11.18 30.34 -15.53
CA ILE A 299 10.43 29.94 -14.33
C ILE A 299 9.27 29.00 -14.67
N MET A 300 8.61 29.20 -15.82
CA MET A 300 7.53 28.30 -16.26
C MET A 300 8.03 26.92 -16.69
N ALA A 301 9.26 26.84 -17.25
CA ALA A 301 9.87 25.59 -17.70
C ALA A 301 10.45 24.73 -16.56
N ALA A 302 10.62 25.29 -15.37
CA ALA A 302 11.07 24.62 -14.15
C ALA A 302 9.91 24.11 -13.28
#